data_AF-A0A7S4GQS6-F1
#
_entry.id   AF-A0A7S4GQS6-F1
#
_cell.length_a   1.000
_cell.length_b   1.000
_cell.length_c   1.000
_cell.angle_alpha   90.00
_cell.angle_beta   90.00
_cell.angle_gamma   90.00
#
_symmetry.space_group_name_H-M   'P 1'
#
loop_
_entity.id
_entity.type
_entity.pdbx_description
1 polymer ?
#
loop_
_entity_poly.entity_id
_entity_poly.type
_entity_poly.pdbx_seq_one_letter_code
_entity_poly.pdbx_strand_id
1 'polypeptide(L)'
;KISDAVKNYFSMKLAEGFSDPIMLQSLAKVILNGVNGFEMLPPPQWGLKNPQPQAQSGMDRMEDVGKYTMHYALWSTIKKQPQVKVTKMLGRSFLRKVWPQVKERMDAGARDSEYEEDLLPTFIEGFETELFAEGNGDESLVWTANLQATVARRNEARRQSAQQRAQRAAAAEQDMKAMVSALVHDAQQDGFVANQG
;
A
#
# COMPACT_ATOMS: atom_id res chain seq x y z
N LYS A 1 -1.56 10.51 -7.65
CA LYS A 1 -2.45 11.50 -6.96
C LYS A 1 -3.49 10.73 -6.15
N ILE A 2 -4.34 11.37 -5.34
CA ILE A 2 -5.39 10.65 -4.59
C ILE A 2 -6.36 9.94 -5.55
N SER A 3 -6.73 10.58 -6.66
CA SER A 3 -7.60 9.96 -7.68
C SER A 3 -7.00 8.69 -8.27
N ASP A 4 -5.70 8.67 -8.51
CA ASP A 4 -5.01 7.51 -9.08
C ASP A 4 -4.87 6.42 -8.02
N ALA A 5 -4.62 6.82 -6.77
CA ALA A 5 -4.57 5.89 -5.64
C ALA A 5 -5.90 5.15 -5.46
N VAL A 6 -7.03 5.86 -5.47
CA VAL A 6 -8.35 5.24 -5.38
C VAL A 6 -8.61 4.29 -6.56
N LYS A 7 -8.18 4.64 -7.79
CA LYS A 7 -8.29 3.76 -8.97
C LYS A 7 -7.42 2.51 -8.86
N ASN A 8 -6.20 2.65 -8.32
CA ASN A 8 -5.29 1.53 -8.11
C ASN A 8 -5.87 0.59 -7.05
N TYR A 9 -6.38 1.13 -5.95
CA TYR A 9 -7.06 0.36 -4.91
C TYR A 9 -8.31 -0.35 -5.43
N PHE A 10 -9.15 0.33 -6.23
CA PHE A 10 -10.27 -0.28 -6.95
C PHE A 10 -9.81 -1.47 -7.81
N SER A 11 -8.76 -1.28 -8.61
CA SER A 11 -8.21 -2.34 -9.48
C SER A 11 -7.70 -3.53 -8.67
N MET A 12 -7.06 -3.27 -7.52
CA MET A 12 -6.59 -4.32 -6.61
C MET A 12 -7.77 -5.10 -6.02
N LYS A 13 -8.80 -4.43 -5.53
CA LYS A 13 -9.99 -5.09 -4.98
C LYS A 13 -10.74 -5.92 -6.02
N LEU A 14 -10.81 -5.44 -7.26
CA LEU A 14 -11.36 -6.22 -8.36
C LEU A 14 -10.52 -7.49 -8.64
N ALA A 15 -9.19 -7.37 -8.61
CA ALA A 15 -8.28 -8.52 -8.78
C ALA A 15 -8.30 -9.50 -7.60
N GLU A 16 -8.64 -9.03 -6.40
CA GLU A 16 -8.86 -9.86 -5.19
C GLU A 16 -10.20 -10.61 -5.22
N GLY A 17 -11.03 -10.41 -6.25
CA GLY A 17 -12.28 -11.15 -6.44
C GLY A 17 -13.51 -10.46 -5.87
N PHE A 18 -13.48 -9.13 -5.65
CA PHE A 18 -14.68 -8.38 -5.29
C PHE A 18 -15.75 -8.56 -6.38
N SER A 19 -16.93 -9.07 -5.98
CA SER A 19 -17.93 -9.64 -6.89
C SER A 19 -18.73 -8.61 -7.67
N ASP A 20 -18.98 -7.43 -7.11
CA ASP A 20 -19.80 -6.37 -7.72
C ASP A 20 -18.95 -5.13 -8.06
N PRO A 21 -18.57 -4.94 -9.35
CA PRO A 21 -17.82 -3.78 -9.79
C PRO A 21 -18.57 -2.44 -9.67
N ILE A 22 -19.90 -2.46 -9.74
CA ILE A 22 -20.73 -1.25 -9.64
C ILE A 22 -20.73 -0.77 -8.19
N MET A 23 -20.95 -1.69 -7.25
CA MET A 23 -20.84 -1.42 -5.82
C MET A 23 -19.45 -0.89 -5.48
N LEU A 24 -18.40 -1.58 -5.93
CA LEU A 24 -17.01 -1.15 -5.71
C LEU A 24 -16.73 0.26 -6.26
N GLN A 25 -17.32 0.61 -7.40
CA GLN A 25 -17.20 1.94 -7.98
C GLN A 25 -17.90 3.00 -7.10
N SER A 26 -19.07 2.66 -6.53
CA SER A 26 -19.79 3.52 -5.60
C SER A 26 -18.98 3.76 -4.32
N LEU A 27 -18.39 2.71 -3.73
CA LEU A 27 -17.49 2.82 -2.57
C LEU A 27 -16.28 3.72 -2.87
N ALA A 28 -15.65 3.55 -4.03
CA ALA A 28 -14.54 4.41 -4.47
C ALA A 28 -14.97 5.88 -4.62
N LYS A 29 -16.20 6.14 -5.11
CA LYS A 29 -16.75 7.50 -5.19
C LYS A 29 -16.99 8.12 -3.81
N VAL A 30 -17.37 7.34 -2.79
CA VAL A 30 -17.51 7.84 -1.42
C VAL A 30 -16.20 8.49 -0.95
N ILE A 31 -15.06 7.81 -1.11
CA ILE A 31 -13.75 8.35 -0.75
C ILE A 31 -13.44 9.65 -1.53
N LEU A 32 -13.64 9.63 -2.86
CA LEU A 32 -13.35 10.81 -3.69
C LEU A 32 -14.24 12.00 -3.36
N ASN A 33 -15.52 11.76 -3.06
CA ASN A 33 -16.48 12.80 -2.69
C ASN A 33 -16.18 13.32 -1.29
N GLY A 34 -15.86 12.44 -0.34
CA GLY A 34 -15.45 12.81 1.02
C GLY A 34 -14.25 13.75 1.00
N VAL A 35 -13.20 13.42 0.24
CA VAL A 35 -12.00 14.27 0.12
C VAL A 35 -12.28 15.59 -0.59
N ASN A 36 -13.06 15.59 -1.67
CA ASN A 36 -13.33 16.83 -2.43
C ASN A 36 -14.31 17.77 -1.70
N GLY A 37 -15.24 17.21 -0.92
CA GLY A 37 -16.20 17.95 -0.11
C GLY A 37 -15.67 18.35 1.27
N PHE A 38 -14.46 17.93 1.63
CA PHE A 38 -13.82 18.29 2.89
C PHE A 38 -13.31 19.74 2.87
N GLU A 39 -13.63 20.46 3.94
CA GLU A 39 -13.21 21.84 4.18
C GLU A 39 -12.14 21.85 5.28
N MET A 40 -10.93 22.30 4.94
CA MET A 40 -9.86 22.41 5.92
C MET A 40 -10.09 23.61 6.84
N LEU A 41 -9.79 23.43 8.13
CA LEU A 41 -9.75 24.55 9.07
C LEU A 41 -8.51 25.42 8.80
N PRO A 42 -8.61 26.76 8.94
CA PRO A 42 -7.44 27.63 8.98
C PRO A 42 -6.41 27.15 10.03
N PRO A 43 -5.09 27.28 9.78
CA PRO A 43 -4.06 26.74 10.66
C PRO A 43 -4.19 27.13 12.14
N PRO A 44 -4.51 28.39 12.52
CA PRO A 44 -4.72 28.74 13.92
C PRO A 44 -5.88 27.95 14.56
N GLN A 45 -7.00 27.79 13.84
CA GLN A 45 -8.16 27.05 14.33
C GLN A 45 -7.88 25.53 14.42
N TRP A 46 -7.14 25.00 13.44
CA TRP A 46 -6.69 23.61 13.50
C TRP A 46 -5.78 23.36 14.71
N GLY A 47 -4.87 24.28 15.00
CA GLY A 47 -3.98 24.20 16.16
C GLY A 47 -4.73 24.15 17.48
N LEU A 48 -5.81 24.91 17.62
CA LEU A 48 -6.69 24.89 18.79
C LEU A 48 -7.44 23.56 18.94
N LYS A 49 -7.91 22.97 17.83
CA LYS A 49 -8.61 21.67 17.86
C LYS A 49 -7.69 20.47 18.02
N ASN A 50 -6.40 20.62 17.74
CA ASN A 50 -5.41 19.54 17.78
C ASN A 50 -4.26 19.98 18.68
N PRO A 51 -4.46 20.09 20.01
CA PRO A 51 -3.41 20.49 20.94
C PRO A 51 -2.24 19.50 20.91
N GLN A 52 -1.05 19.96 21.28
CA GLN A 52 0.16 19.12 21.36
C GLN A 52 -0.05 18.00 22.39
N PRO A 53 0.03 16.72 22.02
CA PRO A 53 -0.02 15.61 22.97
C PRO A 53 1.20 15.62 23.89
N GLN A 54 1.07 15.05 25.09
CA GLN A 54 2.17 15.00 26.07
C GLN A 54 3.43 14.29 25.55
N ALA A 55 3.27 13.30 24.67
CA ALA A 55 4.39 12.55 24.08
C ALA A 55 5.07 13.26 22.89
N GLN A 56 4.48 14.33 22.35
CA GLN A 56 5.02 15.04 21.20
C GLN A 56 6.01 16.11 21.65
N SER A 57 7.20 16.18 21.06
CA SER A 57 8.14 17.26 21.35
C SER A 57 7.69 18.59 20.73
N GLY A 58 8.21 19.71 21.25
CA GLY A 58 7.92 21.03 20.67
C GLY A 58 8.40 21.14 19.21
N MET A 59 9.52 20.52 18.87
CA MET A 59 10.05 20.50 17.50
C MET A 59 9.13 19.71 16.55
N ASP A 60 8.71 18.51 16.95
CA ASP A 60 7.78 17.69 16.16
C ASP A 60 6.46 18.44 15.95
N ARG A 61 6.00 19.15 16.99
CA ARG A 61 4.79 19.95 16.91
C ARG A 61 4.93 21.09 15.89
N MET A 62 6.05 21.81 15.90
CA MET A 62 6.31 22.88 14.94
C MET A 62 6.35 22.34 13.50
N GLU A 63 7.01 21.21 13.28
CA GLU A 63 7.05 20.56 11.97
C GLU A 63 5.64 20.16 11.51
N ASP A 64 4.84 19.60 12.41
CA ASP A 64 3.49 19.15 12.13
C ASP A 64 2.54 20.32 11.77
N VAL A 65 2.63 21.43 12.50
CA VAL A 65 1.93 22.68 12.19
C VAL A 65 2.40 23.27 10.87
N GLY A 66 3.71 23.24 10.60
CA GLY A 66 4.29 23.69 9.33
C GLY A 66 3.76 22.89 8.14
N LYS A 67 3.77 21.56 8.24
CA LYS A 67 3.19 20.64 7.24
C LYS A 67 1.70 20.92 7.02
N TYR A 68 0.92 21.08 8.09
CA TYR A 68 -0.50 21.44 7.97
C TYR A 68 -0.70 22.77 7.26
N THR A 69 0.07 23.80 7.62
CA THR A 69 -0.02 25.14 7.03
C THR A 69 0.28 25.12 5.54
N MET A 70 1.33 24.40 5.12
CA MET A 70 1.65 24.18 3.72
C MET A 70 0.49 23.48 2.99
N HIS A 71 -0.05 22.40 3.56
CA HIS A 71 -1.20 21.70 2.99
C HIS A 71 -2.43 22.59 2.84
N TYR A 72 -2.73 23.41 3.84
CA TYR A 72 -3.83 24.39 3.81
C TYR A 72 -3.63 25.43 2.71
N ALA A 73 -2.43 25.97 2.55
CA ALA A 73 -2.12 26.95 1.50
C ALA A 73 -2.33 26.35 0.09
N LEU A 74 -1.88 25.12 -0.14
CA LEU A 74 -2.09 24.41 -1.41
C LEU A 74 -3.57 24.11 -1.64
N TRP A 75 -4.25 23.54 -0.65
CA TRP A 75 -5.67 23.21 -0.71
C TRP A 75 -6.53 24.45 -0.99
N SER A 76 -6.32 25.55 -0.27
CA SER A 76 -7.07 26.80 -0.45
C SER A 76 -6.83 27.41 -1.83
N THR A 77 -5.61 27.30 -2.37
CA THR A 77 -5.30 27.73 -3.75
C THR A 77 -6.04 26.90 -4.79
N ILE A 78 -6.13 25.58 -4.59
CA ILE A 78 -6.90 24.67 -5.46
C ILE A 78 -8.40 24.98 -5.39
N LYS A 79 -8.94 25.19 -4.19
CA LYS A 79 -10.37 25.47 -3.97
C LYS A 79 -10.86 26.78 -4.61
N LYS A 80 -9.96 27.74 -4.83
CA LYS A 80 -10.26 28.97 -5.59
C LYS A 80 -10.46 28.72 -7.10
N GLN A 81 -10.09 27.54 -7.59
CA GLN A 81 -10.22 27.16 -9.01
C GLN A 81 -11.38 26.16 -9.17
N PRO A 82 -12.56 26.57 -9.65
CA PRO A 82 -13.77 25.74 -9.62
C PRO A 82 -13.66 24.44 -10.44
N GLN A 83 -12.78 24.40 -11.44
CA GLN A 83 -12.58 23.24 -12.32
C GLN A 83 -11.56 22.22 -11.78
N VAL A 84 -10.83 22.57 -10.72
CA VAL A 84 -9.70 21.76 -10.23
C VAL A 84 -10.09 21.01 -8.96
N LYS A 85 -10.06 19.68 -9.03
CA LYS A 85 -10.38 18.81 -7.89
C LYS A 85 -9.17 18.59 -7.00
N VAL A 86 -9.37 18.65 -5.68
CA VAL A 86 -8.34 18.37 -4.66
C VAL A 86 -7.72 16.98 -4.87
N THR A 87 -8.55 15.98 -5.17
CA THR A 87 -8.08 14.59 -5.38
C THR A 87 -7.16 14.42 -6.59
N LYS A 88 -7.24 15.32 -7.58
CA LYS A 88 -6.36 15.32 -8.77
C LYS A 88 -5.03 16.03 -8.52
N MET A 89 -4.99 16.98 -7.60
CA MET A 89 -3.82 17.82 -7.39
C MET A 89 -2.96 17.36 -6.22
N LEU A 90 -3.58 16.86 -5.16
CA LEU A 90 -2.90 16.45 -3.94
C LEU A 90 -2.67 14.93 -3.90
N GLY A 91 -1.79 14.51 -2.99
CA GLY A 91 -1.28 13.14 -2.89
C GLY A 91 -1.37 12.58 -1.47
N ARG A 92 -0.55 11.55 -1.21
CA ARG A 92 -0.58 10.75 0.02
C ARG A 92 -0.33 11.57 1.29
N SER A 93 0.68 12.43 1.29
CA SER A 93 1.05 13.24 2.47
C SER A 93 -0.08 14.15 2.94
N PHE A 94 -0.71 14.85 1.99
CA PHE A 94 -1.91 15.64 2.25
C PHE A 94 -3.02 14.77 2.85
N LEU A 95 -3.34 13.64 2.18
CA LEU A 95 -4.45 12.81 2.60
C LEU A 95 -4.23 12.26 4.02
N ARG A 96 -3.04 11.75 4.33
CA ARG A 96 -2.67 11.30 5.70
C ARG A 96 -2.93 12.38 6.74
N LYS A 97 -2.61 13.64 6.42
CA LYS A 97 -2.74 14.76 7.35
C LYS A 97 -4.20 15.09 7.69
N VAL A 98 -5.11 14.91 6.75
CA VAL A 98 -6.53 15.27 6.90
C VAL A 98 -7.46 14.06 7.01
N TRP A 99 -6.91 12.85 6.94
CA TRP A 99 -7.69 11.61 6.89
C TRP A 99 -8.65 11.45 8.06
N PRO A 100 -8.27 11.72 9.33
CA PRO A 100 -9.19 11.56 10.46
C PRO A 100 -10.49 12.36 10.28
N GLN A 101 -10.39 13.62 9.84
CA GLN A 101 -11.56 14.47 9.64
C GLN A 101 -12.36 14.10 8.37
N VAL A 102 -11.67 13.62 7.33
CA VAL A 102 -12.33 13.10 6.13
C VAL A 102 -13.11 11.83 6.45
N LYS A 103 -12.51 10.90 7.22
CA LYS A 103 -13.11 9.63 7.64
C LYS A 103 -14.35 9.87 8.50
N GLU A 104 -14.26 10.72 9.52
CA GLU A 104 -15.41 11.10 10.36
C GLU A 104 -16.61 11.58 9.53
N ARG A 105 -16.36 12.39 8.49
CA ARG A 105 -17.42 12.87 7.58
C ARG A 105 -17.99 11.74 6.72
N MET A 106 -17.14 10.84 6.22
CA MET A 106 -17.60 9.69 5.41
C MET A 106 -18.44 8.75 6.27
N ASP A 107 -18.04 8.48 7.51
CA ASP A 107 -18.76 7.63 8.45
C ASP A 107 -20.13 8.24 8.81
N ALA A 108 -20.20 9.57 8.96
CA ALA A 108 -21.46 10.27 9.15
C ALA A 108 -22.41 10.11 7.95
N GLY A 109 -21.89 10.19 6.71
CA GLY A 109 -22.69 9.99 5.50
C GLY A 109 -23.01 8.52 5.19
N ALA A 110 -22.21 7.58 5.69
CA ALA A 110 -22.40 6.14 5.54
C ALA A 110 -23.68 5.65 6.25
N ARG A 111 -24.00 6.25 7.40
CA ARG A 111 -25.20 5.90 8.19
C ARG A 111 -26.51 6.11 7.43
N ASP A 112 -26.50 7.00 6.43
CA ASP A 112 -27.66 7.33 5.61
C ASP A 112 -27.66 6.57 4.28
N SER A 113 -26.73 5.64 4.07
CA SER A 113 -26.55 4.96 2.78
C SER A 113 -27.16 3.55 2.77
N GLU A 114 -27.55 3.09 1.59
CA GLU A 114 -28.13 1.75 1.36
C GLU A 114 -27.07 0.64 1.23
N TYR A 115 -25.82 0.89 1.64
CA TYR A 115 -24.79 -0.14 1.57
C TYR A 115 -25.03 -1.23 2.63
N GLU A 116 -24.58 -2.45 2.35
CA GLU A 116 -24.45 -3.48 3.39
C GLU A 116 -23.63 -2.91 4.56
N GLU A 117 -24.12 -3.13 5.79
CA GLU A 117 -23.70 -2.42 7.02
C GLU A 117 -22.18 -2.41 7.21
N ASP A 118 -21.51 -3.50 6.86
CA ASP A 118 -20.06 -3.66 7.05
C ASP A 118 -19.21 -3.31 5.82
N LEU A 119 -19.82 -3.16 4.64
CA LEU A 119 -19.08 -3.12 3.39
C LEU A 119 -18.30 -1.81 3.23
N LEU A 120 -18.95 -0.68 3.49
CA LEU A 120 -18.31 0.64 3.39
C LEU A 120 -17.24 0.85 4.47
N PRO A 121 -17.49 0.56 5.76
CA PRO A 121 -16.44 0.60 6.80
C PRO A 121 -15.23 -0.26 6.43
N THR A 122 -15.44 -1.52 6.06
CA THR A 122 -14.36 -2.44 5.66
C THR A 122 -13.55 -1.89 4.47
N PHE A 123 -14.23 -1.32 3.47
CA PHE A 123 -13.57 -0.73 2.32
C PHE A 123 -12.71 0.49 2.68
N ILE A 124 -13.23 1.38 3.53
CA ILE A 124 -12.54 2.58 4.03
C ILE A 124 -11.32 2.18 4.87
N GLU A 125 -11.46 1.22 5.77
CA GLU A 125 -10.38 0.72 6.63
C GLU A 125 -9.26 0.06 5.83
N GLY A 126 -9.60 -0.72 4.79
CA GLY A 126 -8.61 -1.29 3.89
C GLY A 126 -7.84 -0.20 3.13
N PHE A 127 -8.52 0.88 2.69
CA PHE A 127 -7.87 2.01 2.05
C PHE A 127 -7.01 2.81 3.03
N GLU A 128 -7.46 2.98 4.28
CA GLU A 128 -6.70 3.61 5.36
C GLU A 128 -5.41 2.84 5.67
N THR A 129 -5.49 1.51 5.72
CA THR A 129 -4.32 0.64 5.88
C THR A 129 -3.28 0.93 4.80
N GLU A 130 -3.70 0.99 3.54
CA GLU A 130 -2.83 1.36 2.41
C GLU A 130 -2.35 2.83 2.48
N LEU A 131 -3.18 3.74 3.00
CA LEU A 131 -2.80 5.13 3.20
C LEU A 131 -1.66 5.24 4.21
N PHE A 132 -1.69 4.52 5.33
CA PHE A 132 -0.70 4.63 6.42
C PHE A 132 0.44 3.61 6.35
N ALA A 133 0.37 2.57 5.52
CA ALA A 133 1.44 1.59 5.34
C ALA A 133 2.82 2.26 5.18
N GLU A 134 3.75 1.94 6.08
CA GLU A 134 5.15 2.35 6.02
C GLU A 134 5.91 1.37 5.11
N GLY A 135 6.64 1.89 4.11
CA GLY A 135 7.29 1.06 3.10
C GLY A 135 8.79 1.00 3.28
N ASN A 136 9.33 -0.15 3.68
CA ASN A 136 10.77 -0.46 3.73
C ASN A 136 11.34 -0.98 2.39
N GLY A 137 10.68 -0.71 1.26
CA GLY A 137 11.20 -1.08 -0.07
C GLY A 137 10.14 -1.59 -1.05
N ASP A 138 9.00 -2.06 -0.55
CA ASP A 138 7.83 -2.36 -1.38
C ASP A 138 6.81 -1.24 -1.25
N GLU A 139 6.91 -0.25 -2.14
CA GLU A 139 5.94 0.83 -2.26
C GLU A 139 4.52 0.24 -2.34
N SER A 140 3.59 0.77 -1.51
CA SER A 140 2.16 0.43 -1.60
C SER A 140 1.71 0.62 -3.06
N LEU A 141 1.19 -0.45 -3.68
CA LEU A 141 0.76 -0.45 -5.09
C LEU A 141 -0.28 0.64 -5.36
N VAL A 142 -1.13 0.89 -4.36
CA VAL A 142 -2.12 1.95 -4.36
C VAL A 142 -1.49 3.28 -4.73
N TRP A 143 -0.36 3.64 -4.14
CA TRP A 143 0.26 4.96 -4.33
C TRP A 143 1.25 5.06 -5.49
N THR A 144 1.41 3.99 -6.28
CA THR A 144 2.31 3.98 -7.44
C THR A 144 1.78 4.87 -8.59
N ALA A 145 2.70 5.53 -9.29
CA ALA A 145 2.35 6.34 -10.46
C ALA A 145 1.94 5.48 -11.67
N ASN A 146 2.52 4.28 -11.81
CA ASN A 146 2.21 3.33 -12.87
C ASN A 146 2.05 1.93 -12.28
N LEU A 147 0.80 1.58 -11.95
CA LEU A 147 0.46 0.30 -11.34
C LEU A 147 0.88 -0.89 -12.21
N GLN A 148 0.61 -0.82 -13.51
CA GLN A 148 0.92 -1.91 -14.44
C GLN A 148 2.42 -2.18 -14.52
N ALA A 149 3.23 -1.13 -14.66
CA ALA A 149 4.69 -1.26 -14.68
C ALA A 149 5.23 -1.82 -13.36
N THR A 150 4.70 -1.36 -12.21
CA THR A 150 5.13 -1.88 -10.91
C THR A 150 4.74 -3.34 -10.71
N VAL A 151 3.53 -3.74 -11.09
CA VAL A 151 3.07 -5.13 -11.03
C VAL A 151 3.91 -6.02 -11.96
N ALA A 152 4.16 -5.58 -13.19
CA ALA A 152 5.00 -6.31 -14.14
C ALA A 152 6.43 -6.51 -13.60
N ARG A 153 7.03 -5.44 -13.05
CA ARG A 153 8.36 -5.49 -12.41
C ARG A 153 8.39 -6.48 -11.24
N ARG A 154 7.36 -6.48 -10.38
CA ARG A 154 7.26 -7.43 -9.26
C ARG A 154 7.11 -8.87 -9.72
N ASN A 155 6.27 -9.10 -10.74
CA ASN A 155 6.08 -10.44 -11.29
C ASN A 155 7.37 -10.98 -11.92
N GLU A 156 8.11 -10.13 -12.63
CA GLU A 156 9.41 -10.50 -13.20
C GLU A 156 10.45 -10.78 -12.10
N ALA A 157 10.54 -9.94 -11.07
CA ALA A 157 11.43 -10.19 -9.93
C ALA A 157 11.11 -11.53 -9.24
N ARG A 158 9.83 -11.83 -9.01
CA ARG A 158 9.41 -13.14 -8.45
C ARG A 158 9.77 -14.30 -9.36
N ARG A 159 9.59 -14.14 -10.67
CA ARG A 159 9.95 -15.15 -11.68
C ARG A 159 11.45 -15.44 -11.64
N GLN A 160 12.29 -14.42 -11.61
CA GLN A 160 13.74 -14.55 -11.52
C GLN A 160 14.17 -15.22 -10.21
N SER A 161 13.61 -14.81 -9.06
CA SER A 161 13.90 -15.46 -7.78
C SER A 161 13.45 -16.93 -7.75
N ALA A 162 12.32 -17.26 -8.38
CA ALA A 162 11.88 -18.66 -8.52
C ALA A 162 12.82 -19.47 -9.42
N GLN A 163 13.25 -18.90 -10.55
CA GLN A 163 14.23 -19.54 -11.45
C GLN A 163 15.57 -19.78 -10.75
N GLN A 164 16.09 -18.80 -10.01
CA GLN A 164 17.33 -18.97 -9.25
C GLN A 164 17.22 -20.06 -8.19
N ARG A 165 16.08 -20.14 -7.48
CA ARG A 165 15.83 -21.22 -6.50
C ARG A 165 15.78 -22.59 -7.19
N ALA A 166 15.11 -22.68 -8.34
CA ALA A 166 15.04 -23.93 -9.12
C ALA A 166 16.43 -24.35 -9.62
N GLN A 167 17.24 -23.42 -10.11
CA GLN A 167 18.61 -23.69 -10.56
C GLN A 167 19.51 -24.14 -9.40
N ARG A 168 19.43 -23.48 -8.23
CA ARG A 168 20.17 -23.90 -7.03
C ARG A 168 19.76 -25.28 -6.55
N ALA A 169 18.46 -25.58 -6.56
CA ALA A 169 17.97 -26.91 -6.21
C ALA A 169 18.48 -27.99 -7.19
N ALA A 170 18.45 -27.71 -8.50
CA ALA A 170 18.95 -28.64 -9.51
C ALA A 170 20.47 -28.86 -9.41
N ALA A 171 21.25 -27.80 -9.16
CA ALA A 171 22.69 -27.90 -8.95
C ALA A 171 23.02 -28.73 -7.69
N ALA A 172 22.33 -28.46 -6.57
CA ALA A 172 22.51 -29.24 -5.34
C ALA A 172 22.17 -30.72 -5.51
N GLU A 173 21.16 -31.06 -6.33
CA GLU A 173 20.81 -32.45 -6.64
C GLU A 173 21.90 -33.13 -7.47
N GLN A 174 22.49 -32.43 -8.45
CA GLN A 174 23.60 -32.94 -9.25
C GLN A 174 24.85 -33.18 -8.38
N ASP A 175 25.19 -32.23 -7.51
CA ASP A 175 26.32 -32.36 -6.58
C ASP A 175 26.12 -33.54 -5.62
N MET A 176 24.91 -33.73 -5.10
CA MET A 176 24.57 -34.86 -4.23
C MET A 176 24.69 -36.20 -4.98
N LYS A 177 24.20 -36.28 -6.22
CA LYS A 177 24.35 -37.49 -7.06
C LYS A 177 25.82 -37.80 -7.34
N ALA A 178 26.63 -36.78 -7.64
CA ALA A 178 28.07 -36.95 -7.84
C ALA A 178 28.77 -37.45 -6.57
N MET A 179 28.42 -36.90 -5.40
CA MET A 179 28.96 -37.33 -4.10
C MET A 179 28.57 -38.78 -3.77
N VAL A 180 27.32 -39.17 -3.98
CA VAL A 180 26.86 -40.55 -3.77
C VAL A 180 27.58 -41.50 -4.72
N SER A 181 27.73 -41.13 -6.00
CA SER A 181 28.46 -41.96 -6.97
C SER A 181 29.92 -42.15 -6.59
N ALA A 182 30.58 -41.11 -6.07
CA ALA A 182 31.97 -41.20 -5.60
C ALA A 182 32.11 -42.12 -4.38
N LEU A 183 31.21 -42.00 -3.39
CA LEU A 183 31.20 -42.87 -2.20
C LEU A 183 30.95 -44.34 -2.55
N VAL A 184 30.05 -44.61 -3.51
CA VAL A 184 29.79 -45.98 -3.98
C VAL A 184 31.03 -46.57 -4.68
N HIS A 185 31.72 -45.77 -5.49
CA HIS A 185 32.94 -46.21 -6.19
C HIS A 185 34.07 -46.52 -5.21
N ASP A 186 34.27 -45.68 -4.19
CA ASP A 186 35.29 -45.86 -3.15
C ASP A 186 35.07 -47.16 -2.34
N ALA A 187 33.83 -47.40 -1.90
CA ALA A 187 33.46 -48.62 -1.18
C ALA A 187 33.68 -49.92 -2.00
N GLN A 188 33.53 -49.86 -3.32
CA GLN A 188 33.79 -51.00 -4.21
C GLN A 188 35.29 -51.29 -4.36
N GLN A 189 36.14 -50.26 -4.31
CA GLN A 189 37.60 -50.44 -4.38
C GLN A 189 38.15 -51.06 -3.08
N ASP A 190 37.68 -50.61 -1.92
CA ASP A 190 38.11 -51.16 -0.62
C ASP A 190 37.62 -52.60 -0.39
N GLY A 191 36.41 -52.94 -0.83
CA GLY A 191 35.87 -54.30 -0.75
C GLY A 191 36.63 -55.34 -1.59
N PHE A 192 37.34 -54.91 -2.63
CA PHE A 192 38.14 -55.81 -3.49
C PHE A 192 39.49 -56.18 -2.85
N VAL A 193 40.02 -55.34 -1.95
CA VAL A 193 41.29 -55.58 -1.26
C VAL A 193 41.13 -56.59 -0.12
N ALA A 194 39.95 -56.68 0.49
CA ALA A 194 39.70 -57.56 1.64
C ALA A 194 39.56 -59.06 1.32
N ASN A 195 39.52 -59.47 0.04
CA ASN A 195 39.24 -60.84 -0.38
C ASN A 195 40.41 -61.52 -1.13
N GLN A 196 41.63 -60.99 -1.02
CA GLN A 196 42.85 -61.53 -1.64
C GLN A 196 43.92 -62.02 -0.64
N GLY A 197 43.56 -62.25 0.63
CA GLY A 197 44.42 -62.88 1.64
C GLY A 197 43.81 -64.16 2.17
#